data_AF-A0AAN8YXR7-F1
#
_entry.id   AF-A0AAN8YXR7-F1
#
_cell.length_a   1.000
_cell.length_b   1.000
_cell.length_c   1.000
_cell.angle_alpha   90.00
_cell.angle_beta   90.00
_cell.angle_gamma   90.00
#
_symmetry.space_group_name_H-M   'P 1'
#
loop_
_entity.id
_entity.type
_entity.pdbx_description
1 polymer ?
#
loop_
_entity_poly.entity_id
_entity_poly.type
_entity_poly.pdbx_seq_one_letter_code
_entity_poly.pdbx_strand_id
1 'polypeptide(L)'
;MAVLPNSASQFEAILDQFSSCYPVSGTAVFGRPFCLEYKWEKKGRGDLLMLANPLHLQLLSGTDCDVTVLGFFKYKSIDGDLVGIVGDSWILRPDPISVIWHSIKGVSEGSYAEIVSALHKDVKALDFKYISTISSYFYGKLIARAARLALIAEEVSYLEVIPKIIIFLKESIEPCLNGTFSGNGFLYDEKWGGLGADFGFGVYNDHHYHLGYFVYAIAVLAKIELAWGRKYRPQAYSLMADFMNLGSDSDSSYTRLRCFDLWKLHSWAGGLTVFADGRNQESTREAVNAYYSAALMGLAYGDAHLASIGSTITAFEIASAQMWWHVREGDTMYGGGFTGKNRVVGVLWANKRDSGLWFAPRDWKECRLGIQLQPLLPITEVLFSNISFARELVKWTLPALGRDGVGEGWKGFVYALEGIYDKESALEKIRKLKGHDDGNFLTNLLWWIFSRGDEEGFEGISGRDEATSRGIVMVTNDFSQ
;
A
#
# COMPACT_ATOMS: atom_id res chain seq x y z
N MET A 1 -28.44 -24.42 -0.84
CA MET A 1 -27.70 -25.17 -1.88
C MET A 1 -26.23 -24.88 -1.67
N ALA A 2 -25.38 -25.90 -1.70
CA ALA A 2 -23.94 -25.77 -1.58
C ALA A 2 -23.27 -26.49 -2.77
N VAL A 3 -22.13 -25.96 -3.22
CA VAL A 3 -21.33 -26.60 -4.28
C VAL A 3 -20.43 -27.63 -3.61
N LEU A 4 -20.32 -28.84 -4.17
CA LEU A 4 -19.36 -29.84 -3.67
C LEU A 4 -17.94 -29.50 -4.13
N PRO A 5 -16.91 -29.63 -3.28
CA PRO A 5 -15.51 -29.42 -3.69
C PRO A 5 -15.07 -30.40 -4.79
N ASN A 6 -15.49 -31.67 -4.68
CA ASN A 6 -15.36 -32.71 -5.71
C ASN A 6 -16.40 -33.83 -5.45
N SER A 7 -16.32 -34.94 -6.19
CA SER A 7 -17.26 -36.07 -6.09
C SER A 7 -17.07 -37.01 -4.89
N ALA A 8 -16.16 -36.71 -3.95
CA ALA A 8 -15.94 -37.54 -2.77
C ALA A 8 -17.09 -37.38 -1.75
N SER A 9 -17.68 -38.50 -1.34
CA SER A 9 -18.84 -38.54 -0.43
C SER A 9 -18.58 -37.89 0.94
N GLN A 10 -17.33 -37.87 1.41
CA GLN A 10 -16.96 -37.22 2.66
C GLN A 10 -17.27 -35.72 2.68
N PHE A 11 -17.26 -35.05 1.52
CA PHE A 11 -17.53 -33.61 1.44
C PHE A 11 -19.03 -33.30 1.50
N GLU A 12 -19.86 -34.18 0.95
CA GLU A 12 -21.31 -34.11 1.13
C GLU A 12 -21.68 -34.24 2.61
N ALA A 13 -21.10 -35.22 3.30
CA ALA A 13 -21.32 -35.41 4.74
C ALA A 13 -20.92 -34.17 5.57
N ILE A 14 -19.80 -33.51 5.23
CA ILE A 14 -19.39 -32.25 5.87
C ILE A 14 -20.41 -31.13 5.59
N LEU A 15 -20.81 -30.94 4.33
CA LEU A 15 -21.79 -29.91 3.98
C LEU A 15 -23.14 -30.15 4.67
N ASP A 16 -23.60 -31.41 4.75
CA ASP A 16 -24.82 -31.78 5.43
C ASP A 16 -24.75 -31.48 6.93
N GLN A 17 -23.62 -31.77 7.57
CA GLN A 17 -23.37 -31.45 8.98
C GLN A 17 -23.56 -29.95 9.27
N PHE A 18 -23.07 -29.07 8.40
CA PHE A 18 -23.15 -27.61 8.59
C PHE A 18 -24.35 -26.96 7.88
N SER A 19 -25.16 -27.73 7.14
CA SER A 19 -26.27 -27.22 6.33
C SER A 19 -27.36 -26.48 7.11
N SER A 20 -27.48 -26.77 8.41
CA SER A 20 -28.51 -26.18 9.27
C SER A 20 -28.13 -24.82 9.84
N CYS A 21 -26.90 -24.34 9.63
CA CYS A 21 -26.41 -23.05 10.11
C CYS A 21 -25.84 -22.19 8.99
N TYR A 22 -26.27 -20.93 8.91
CA TYR A 22 -25.81 -20.00 7.86
C TYR A 22 -25.69 -18.56 8.40
N PRO A 23 -24.76 -17.76 7.85
CA PRO A 23 -24.61 -16.37 8.25
C PRO A 23 -25.76 -15.53 7.66
N VAL A 24 -26.25 -14.56 8.43
CA VAL A 24 -27.25 -13.57 7.98
C VAL A 24 -26.71 -12.16 7.91
N SER A 25 -25.66 -11.88 8.67
CA SER A 25 -24.90 -10.63 8.63
C SER A 25 -23.49 -10.90 9.16
N GLY A 26 -22.59 -9.93 8.99
CA GLY A 26 -21.24 -10.00 9.52
C GLY A 26 -20.70 -8.61 9.83
N THR A 27 -19.91 -8.51 10.88
CA THR A 27 -19.17 -7.31 11.26
C THR A 27 -17.68 -7.60 11.18
N ALA A 28 -16.92 -6.58 10.78
CA ALA A 28 -15.48 -6.64 10.62
C ALA A 28 -14.90 -5.39 11.27
N VAL A 29 -14.22 -5.53 12.41
CA VAL A 29 -13.87 -4.41 13.30
C VAL A 29 -12.37 -4.40 13.61
N PHE A 30 -11.76 -3.22 13.51
CA PHE A 30 -10.40 -2.96 13.98
C PHE A 30 -10.44 -2.59 15.47
N GLY A 31 -10.62 -3.60 16.34
CA GLY A 31 -10.77 -3.38 17.77
C GLY A 31 -9.46 -3.05 18.51
N ARG A 32 -8.32 -3.46 17.94
CA ARG A 32 -6.97 -3.27 18.50
C ARG A 32 -5.98 -3.03 17.35
N PRO A 33 -4.81 -2.40 17.61
CA PRO A 33 -3.75 -2.30 16.62
C PRO A 33 -3.40 -3.68 16.04
N PHE A 34 -3.24 -3.77 14.72
CA PHE A 34 -2.89 -4.99 13.99
C PHE A 34 -3.82 -6.17 14.30
N CYS A 35 -5.12 -5.90 14.39
CA CYS A 35 -6.14 -6.90 14.70
C CYS A 35 -7.43 -6.56 13.93
N LEU A 36 -7.89 -7.48 13.09
CA LEU A 36 -9.21 -7.43 12.47
C LEU A 36 -10.03 -8.59 13.00
N GLU A 37 -11.15 -8.28 13.64
CA GLU A 37 -12.10 -9.26 14.16
C GLU A 37 -13.30 -9.37 13.21
N TYR A 38 -13.55 -10.58 12.72
CA TYR A 38 -14.82 -10.90 12.09
C TYR A 38 -15.76 -11.54 13.10
N LYS A 39 -17.01 -11.10 13.10
CA LYS A 39 -18.09 -11.72 13.87
C LYS A 39 -19.33 -11.83 13.02
N TRP A 40 -19.86 -13.03 12.88
CA TRP A 40 -21.06 -13.29 12.09
C TRP A 40 -22.28 -13.44 12.98
N GLU A 41 -23.39 -12.84 12.56
CA GLU A 41 -24.70 -13.25 13.06
C GLU A 41 -25.18 -14.45 12.24
N LYS A 42 -25.67 -15.47 12.92
CA LYS A 42 -26.08 -16.73 12.30
C LYS A 42 -27.52 -17.10 12.63
N LYS A 43 -28.15 -17.85 11.73
CA LYS A 43 -29.40 -18.57 11.99
C LYS A 43 -29.15 -20.07 11.83
N GLY A 44 -29.70 -20.87 12.73
CA GLY A 44 -29.52 -22.31 12.71
C GLY A 44 -28.98 -22.90 13.99
N ARG A 45 -28.49 -24.15 13.92
CA ARG A 45 -27.85 -24.87 15.03
C ARG A 45 -26.43 -25.28 14.63
N GLY A 46 -25.49 -25.23 15.58
CA GLY A 46 -24.08 -25.54 15.35
C GLY A 46 -23.28 -24.34 14.84
N ASP A 47 -22.01 -24.56 14.54
CA ASP A 47 -21.07 -23.52 14.12
C ASP A 47 -21.15 -23.22 12.62
N LEU A 48 -20.65 -22.06 12.22
CA LEU A 48 -20.56 -21.69 10.81
C LEU A 48 -19.38 -22.38 10.13
N LEU A 49 -19.63 -22.97 8.95
CA LEU A 49 -18.59 -23.35 8.00
C LEU A 49 -18.43 -22.24 6.96
N MET A 50 -17.30 -21.54 7.00
CA MET A 50 -16.95 -20.42 6.11
C MET A 50 -15.65 -20.74 5.35
N LEU A 51 -15.45 -20.14 4.18
CA LEU A 51 -14.27 -20.38 3.34
C LEU A 51 -13.21 -19.29 3.50
N ALA A 52 -12.03 -19.65 3.99
CA ALA A 52 -10.89 -18.75 4.12
C ALA A 52 -10.02 -18.76 2.87
N ASN A 53 -9.62 -17.59 2.38
CA ASN A 53 -8.58 -17.49 1.36
C ASN A 53 -7.18 -17.73 1.98
N PRO A 54 -6.12 -17.92 1.17
CA PRO A 54 -4.78 -18.17 1.70
C PRO A 54 -4.25 -17.09 2.67
N LEU A 55 -4.60 -15.82 2.45
CA LEU A 55 -4.20 -14.74 3.35
C LEU A 55 -4.94 -14.81 4.69
N HIS A 56 -6.23 -15.15 4.70
CA HIS A 56 -6.94 -15.43 5.95
C HIS A 56 -6.24 -16.52 6.76
N LEU A 57 -5.85 -17.62 6.12
CA LEU A 57 -5.14 -18.71 6.80
C LEU A 57 -3.77 -18.29 7.34
N GLN A 58 -3.04 -17.45 6.59
CA GLN A 58 -1.76 -16.91 7.04
C GLN A 58 -1.92 -16.01 8.27
N LEU A 59 -3.01 -15.23 8.32
CA LEU A 59 -3.22 -14.20 9.35
C LEU A 59 -4.06 -14.67 10.54
N LEU A 60 -4.70 -15.84 10.45
CA LEU A 60 -5.61 -16.35 11.48
C LEU A 60 -4.86 -16.60 12.79
N SER A 61 -5.32 -15.99 13.87
CA SER A 61 -4.73 -16.19 15.19
C SER A 61 -5.04 -17.57 15.73
N GLY A 62 -4.02 -18.43 15.89
CA GLY A 62 -4.19 -19.75 16.48
C GLY A 62 -4.52 -19.75 17.98
N THR A 63 -4.36 -18.62 18.68
CA THR A 63 -4.52 -18.53 20.14
C THR A 63 -5.74 -17.72 20.58
N ASP A 64 -6.29 -16.86 19.73
CA ASP A 64 -7.34 -15.91 20.11
C ASP A 64 -8.74 -16.21 19.54
N CYS A 65 -8.86 -17.17 18.62
CA CYS A 65 -10.17 -17.57 18.09
C CYS A 65 -10.40 -19.08 18.20
N ASP A 66 -11.59 -19.45 18.65
CA ASP A 66 -12.06 -20.83 18.71
C ASP A 66 -12.55 -21.24 17.31
N VAL A 67 -11.61 -21.66 16.47
CA VAL A 67 -11.85 -22.04 15.08
C VAL A 67 -11.18 -23.35 14.75
N THR A 68 -11.84 -24.16 13.94
CA THR A 68 -11.27 -25.41 13.41
C THR A 68 -11.03 -25.28 11.91
N VAL A 69 -9.77 -25.38 11.48
CA VAL A 69 -9.40 -25.35 10.06
C VAL A 69 -9.54 -26.75 9.45
N LEU A 70 -10.43 -26.90 8.48
CA LEU A 70 -10.61 -28.13 7.72
C LEU A 70 -9.65 -28.18 6.54
N GLY A 71 -8.36 -28.39 6.81
CA GLY A 71 -7.27 -28.29 5.82
C GLY A 71 -7.41 -29.19 4.59
N PHE A 72 -8.27 -30.20 4.60
CA PHE A 72 -8.55 -31.08 3.45
C PHE A 72 -9.82 -30.68 2.67
N PHE A 73 -10.67 -29.82 3.23
CA PHE A 73 -11.90 -29.33 2.62
C PHE A 73 -11.59 -28.02 1.88
N LYS A 74 -11.32 -28.11 0.57
CA LYS A 74 -10.83 -26.99 -0.24
C LYS A 74 -11.59 -26.78 -1.54
N TYR A 75 -11.84 -25.54 -1.91
CA TYR A 75 -12.31 -25.15 -3.24
C TYR A 75 -11.20 -24.44 -4.01
N LYS A 76 -11.07 -24.75 -5.30
CA LYS A 76 -10.16 -24.01 -6.19
C LYS A 76 -10.75 -22.63 -6.49
N SER A 77 -9.95 -21.59 -6.33
CA SER A 77 -10.30 -20.21 -6.69
C SER A 77 -9.11 -19.53 -7.39
N ILE A 78 -9.39 -18.42 -8.07
CA ILE A 78 -8.38 -17.54 -8.66
C ILE A 78 -7.48 -16.88 -7.61
N ASP A 79 -7.96 -16.80 -6.36
CA ASP A 79 -7.23 -16.26 -5.20
C ASP A 79 -6.44 -17.35 -4.45
N GLY A 80 -6.28 -18.54 -5.03
CA GLY A 80 -5.71 -19.73 -4.39
C GLY A 80 -6.77 -20.67 -3.80
N ASP A 81 -6.33 -21.72 -3.12
CA ASP A 81 -7.25 -22.68 -2.51
C ASP A 81 -8.01 -22.03 -1.34
N LEU A 82 -9.34 -22.01 -1.44
CA LEU A 82 -10.21 -21.60 -0.34
C LEU A 82 -10.43 -22.77 0.61
N VAL A 83 -10.10 -22.62 1.88
CA VAL A 83 -10.13 -23.69 2.89
C VAL A 83 -11.30 -23.50 3.84
N GLY A 84 -12.02 -24.58 4.16
CA GLY A 84 -13.09 -24.54 5.15
C GLY A 84 -12.57 -24.24 6.56
N ILE A 85 -13.23 -23.31 7.24
CA ILE A 85 -13.03 -23.02 8.66
C ILE A 85 -14.38 -23.08 9.37
N VAL A 86 -14.41 -23.80 10.49
CA VAL A 86 -15.56 -23.90 11.38
C VAL A 86 -15.36 -22.92 12.54
N GLY A 87 -16.31 -22.00 12.74
CA GLY A 87 -16.31 -21.06 13.87
C GLY A 87 -17.09 -19.78 13.56
N ASP A 88 -17.58 -19.12 14.61
CA ASP A 88 -18.49 -17.97 14.51
C ASP A 88 -17.80 -16.60 14.55
N SER A 89 -16.48 -16.58 14.81
CA SER A 89 -15.68 -15.36 14.86
C SER A 89 -14.23 -15.68 14.56
N TRP A 90 -13.59 -14.85 13.74
CA TRP A 90 -12.18 -15.01 13.39
C TRP A 90 -11.41 -13.77 13.82
N ILE A 91 -10.16 -13.96 14.21
CA ILE A 91 -9.23 -12.87 14.51
C ILE A 91 -8.06 -12.99 13.56
N LEU A 92 -7.84 -11.94 12.76
CA LEU A 92 -6.73 -11.84 11.83
C LEU A 92 -5.69 -10.85 12.36
N ARG A 93 -4.41 -11.24 12.34
CA ARG A 93 -3.30 -10.44 12.86
C ARG A 93 -2.17 -10.36 11.82
N PRO A 94 -2.05 -9.24 11.08
CA PRO A 94 -0.87 -9.00 10.26
C PRO A 94 0.34 -8.74 11.15
N ASP A 95 1.53 -9.00 10.61
CA ASP A 95 2.77 -8.61 11.27
C ASP A 95 2.77 -7.10 11.54
N PRO A 96 3.04 -6.66 12.79
CA PRO A 96 3.09 -5.25 13.11
C PRO A 96 4.16 -4.52 12.28
N ILE A 97 3.80 -3.35 11.76
CA ILE A 97 4.71 -2.48 11.00
C ILE A 97 4.94 -1.17 11.74
N SER A 98 6.11 -0.59 11.52
CA SER A 98 6.43 0.75 12.03
C SER A 98 6.15 1.78 10.95
N VAL A 99 5.13 2.60 11.14
CA VAL A 99 4.89 3.78 10.29
C VAL A 99 5.70 4.95 10.85
N ILE A 100 6.77 5.30 10.15
CA ILE A 100 7.71 6.36 10.50
C ILE A 100 7.93 7.32 9.34
N TRP A 101 8.41 8.53 9.62
CA TRP A 101 8.69 9.59 8.63
C TRP A 101 9.98 9.36 7.81
N HIS A 102 10.92 8.64 8.40
CA HIS A 102 12.31 8.49 7.96
C HIS A 102 12.62 7.03 7.61
N SER A 103 13.86 6.74 7.20
CA SER A 103 14.26 5.35 6.94
C SER A 103 14.24 4.48 8.20
N ILE A 104 14.02 3.17 8.05
CA ILE A 104 13.99 2.23 9.20
C ILE A 104 15.38 2.07 9.83
N LYS A 105 16.43 2.05 9.01
CA LYS A 105 17.82 1.81 9.45
C LYS A 105 18.67 3.08 9.61
N GLY A 106 18.14 4.24 9.25
CA GLY A 106 18.90 5.48 9.15
C GLY A 106 19.72 5.57 7.85
N VAL A 107 20.30 6.75 7.64
CA VAL A 107 21.24 7.04 6.54
C VAL A 107 22.62 7.32 7.15
N SER A 108 23.68 6.75 6.59
CA SER A 108 25.04 6.99 7.07
C SER A 108 25.51 8.41 6.77
N GLU A 109 26.20 9.04 7.73
CA GLU A 109 26.70 10.42 7.62
C GLU A 109 27.62 10.62 6.40
N GLY A 110 28.40 9.60 6.04
CA GLY A 110 29.29 9.65 4.87
C GLY A 110 28.56 9.89 3.54
N SER A 111 27.27 9.58 3.49
CA SER A 111 26.42 9.78 2.30
C SER A 111 25.70 11.14 2.28
N TYR A 112 25.73 11.90 3.38
CA TYR A 112 24.95 13.14 3.51
C TYR A 112 25.36 14.17 2.46
N ALA A 113 26.65 14.34 2.19
CA ALA A 113 27.13 15.34 1.24
C ALA A 113 26.52 15.17 -0.16
N GLU A 114 26.38 13.92 -0.63
CA GLU A 114 25.79 13.63 -1.94
C GLU A 114 24.27 13.86 -1.94
N ILE A 115 23.57 13.40 -0.91
CA ILE A 115 22.13 13.61 -0.76
C ILE A 115 21.81 15.11 -0.67
N VAL A 116 22.58 15.87 0.13
CA VAL A 116 22.41 17.33 0.31
C VAL A 116 22.66 18.07 -1.01
N SER A 117 23.67 17.67 -1.79
CA SER A 117 23.94 18.28 -3.10
C SER A 117 22.79 18.06 -4.10
N ALA A 118 22.20 16.86 -4.12
CA ALA A 118 21.01 16.59 -4.92
C ALA A 118 19.79 17.36 -4.40
N LEU A 119 19.59 17.36 -3.08
CA LEU A 119 18.46 18.01 -2.40
C LEU A 119 18.43 19.51 -2.67
N HIS A 120 19.59 20.17 -2.60
CA HIS A 120 19.71 21.59 -2.94
C HIS A 120 19.24 21.88 -4.37
N LYS A 121 19.64 21.04 -5.35
CA LYS A 121 19.24 21.20 -6.76
C LYS A 121 17.76 20.96 -6.96
N ASP A 122 17.23 19.88 -6.39
CA ASP A 122 15.81 19.50 -6.52
C ASP A 122 14.90 20.55 -5.87
N VAL A 123 15.25 21.08 -4.68
CA VAL A 123 14.51 22.16 -4.03
C VAL A 123 14.63 23.47 -4.82
N LYS A 124 15.79 23.77 -5.42
CA LYS A 124 15.93 24.95 -6.29
C LYS A 124 14.98 24.87 -7.49
N ALA A 125 14.74 23.69 -8.04
CA ALA A 125 13.85 23.46 -9.17
C ALA A 125 12.35 23.50 -8.81
N LEU A 126 11.98 23.50 -7.52
CA LEU A 126 10.58 23.68 -7.11
C LEU A 126 10.09 25.09 -7.45
N ASP A 127 9.01 25.15 -8.23
CA ASP A 127 8.24 26.36 -8.56
C ASP A 127 6.81 25.95 -8.90
N PHE A 128 5.83 26.49 -8.16
CA PHE A 128 4.41 26.15 -8.32
C PHE A 128 3.88 26.57 -9.70
N LYS A 129 4.48 27.59 -10.32
CA LYS A 129 4.04 28.11 -11.63
C LYS A 129 4.22 27.10 -12.76
N TYR A 130 5.06 26.09 -12.55
CA TYR A 130 5.28 25.02 -13.52
C TYR A 130 4.36 23.81 -13.31
N ILE A 131 3.48 23.83 -12.30
CA ILE A 131 2.43 22.82 -12.19
C ILE A 131 1.27 23.21 -13.12
N SER A 132 1.32 22.70 -14.35
CA SER A 132 0.32 22.98 -15.39
C SER A 132 -0.75 21.90 -15.52
N THR A 133 -0.61 20.77 -14.81
CA THR A 133 -1.56 19.67 -14.88
C THR A 133 -2.82 19.97 -14.07
N ILE A 134 -3.98 19.70 -14.68
CA ILE A 134 -5.28 19.70 -14.00
C ILE A 134 -5.66 18.31 -13.47
N SER A 135 -4.85 17.28 -13.74
CA SER A 135 -5.10 15.92 -13.25
C SER A 135 -4.81 15.85 -11.76
N SER A 136 -5.80 15.46 -10.95
CA SER A 136 -5.61 15.27 -9.51
C SER A 136 -4.53 14.22 -9.21
N TYR A 137 -4.40 13.19 -10.05
CA TYR A 137 -3.35 12.17 -9.92
C TYR A 137 -1.95 12.76 -10.06
N PHE A 138 -1.63 13.33 -11.22
CA PHE A 138 -0.31 13.89 -11.49
C PHE A 138 -0.01 15.07 -10.58
N TYR A 139 -1.02 15.89 -10.26
CA TYR A 139 -0.88 16.97 -9.28
C TYR A 139 -0.48 16.44 -7.90
N GLY A 140 -1.17 15.39 -7.43
CA GLY A 140 -0.84 14.68 -6.19
C GLY A 140 0.60 14.20 -6.17
N LYS A 141 1.05 13.53 -7.23
CA LYS A 141 2.45 13.07 -7.36
C LYS A 141 3.46 14.22 -7.18
N LEU A 142 3.19 15.37 -7.81
CA LEU A 142 4.08 16.55 -7.76
C LEU A 142 4.20 17.17 -6.36
N ILE A 143 3.09 17.29 -5.62
CA ILE A 143 3.13 17.81 -4.25
C ILE A 143 3.73 16.80 -3.27
N ALA A 144 3.48 15.50 -3.47
CA ALA A 144 4.00 14.45 -2.60
C ALA A 144 5.51 14.30 -2.72
N ARG A 145 6.07 14.38 -3.94
CA ARG A 145 7.53 14.35 -4.12
C ARG A 145 8.23 15.57 -3.50
N ALA A 146 7.58 16.73 -3.49
CA ALA A 146 8.11 17.92 -2.84
C ALA A 146 8.08 17.78 -1.31
N ALA A 147 6.97 17.26 -0.76
CA ALA A 147 6.87 16.92 0.65
C ALA A 147 7.94 15.91 1.09
N ARG A 148 8.25 14.93 0.24
CA ARG A 148 9.33 13.96 0.50
C ARG A 148 10.70 14.62 0.71
N LEU A 149 11.00 15.72 -0.01
CA LEU A 149 12.26 16.46 0.18
C LEU A 149 12.39 17.06 1.59
N ALA A 150 11.30 17.50 2.22
CA ALA A 150 11.35 18.04 3.58
C ALA A 150 11.75 16.96 4.61
N LEU A 151 11.19 15.76 4.48
CA LEU A 151 11.53 14.64 5.38
C LEU A 151 12.98 14.16 5.18
N ILE A 152 13.49 14.18 3.94
CA ILE A 152 14.90 13.86 3.67
C ILE A 152 15.79 14.96 4.25
N ALA A 153 15.42 16.24 4.09
CA ALA A 153 16.14 17.38 4.65
C ALA A 153 16.27 17.29 6.19
N GLU A 154 15.19 16.89 6.87
CA GLU A 154 15.22 16.60 8.31
C GLU A 154 16.18 15.47 8.66
N GLU A 155 16.11 14.34 7.93
CA GLU A 155 16.92 13.15 8.22
C GLU A 155 18.43 13.38 8.01
N VAL A 156 18.83 14.16 7.01
CA VAL A 156 20.24 14.49 6.73
C VAL A 156 20.68 15.82 7.35
N SER A 157 19.88 16.38 8.26
CA SER A 157 20.19 17.63 8.99
C SER A 157 20.45 18.86 8.10
N TYR A 158 19.84 18.93 6.92
CA TYR A 158 19.96 20.06 5.98
C TYR A 158 18.69 20.91 5.97
N LEU A 159 18.40 21.52 7.12
CA LEU A 159 17.10 22.17 7.38
C LEU A 159 16.89 23.48 6.61
N GLU A 160 17.95 24.09 6.05
CA GLU A 160 17.90 25.40 5.40
C GLU A 160 16.99 25.45 4.15
N VAL A 161 16.71 24.29 3.53
CA VAL A 161 15.81 24.20 2.36
C VAL A 161 14.33 24.10 2.72
N ILE A 162 14.00 23.77 3.98
CA ILE A 162 12.62 23.54 4.43
C ILE A 162 11.71 24.75 4.20
N PRO A 163 12.12 26.02 4.47
CA PRO A 163 11.26 27.18 4.22
C PRO A 163 10.79 27.30 2.77
N LYS A 164 11.64 27.01 1.79
CA LYS A 164 11.25 27.03 0.37
C LYS A 164 10.25 25.92 0.05
N ILE A 165 10.43 24.74 0.63
CA ILE A 165 9.50 23.61 0.45
C ILE A 165 8.14 23.95 1.07
N ILE A 166 8.10 24.55 2.26
CA ILE A 166 6.86 25.00 2.91
C ILE A 166 6.09 25.98 2.02
N ILE A 167 6.77 26.99 1.46
CA ILE A 167 6.14 27.97 0.57
C ILE A 167 5.50 27.24 -0.64
N PHE A 168 6.27 26.38 -1.30
CA PHE A 168 5.78 25.61 -2.44
C PHE A 168 4.56 24.75 -2.09
N LEU A 169 4.60 24.04 -0.95
CA LEU A 169 3.50 23.17 -0.51
C LEU A 169 2.25 23.99 -0.16
N LYS A 170 2.39 25.13 0.55
CA LYS A 170 1.25 26.01 0.87
C LYS A 170 0.59 26.53 -0.41
N GLU A 171 1.37 27.10 -1.33
CA GLU A 171 0.86 27.63 -2.60
C GLU A 171 0.19 26.56 -3.47
N SER A 172 0.68 25.32 -3.41
CA SER A 172 0.14 24.21 -4.20
C SER A 172 -1.10 23.55 -3.55
N ILE A 173 -1.14 23.44 -2.23
CA ILE A 173 -2.19 22.69 -1.53
C ILE A 173 -3.39 23.57 -1.17
N GLU A 174 -3.16 24.83 -0.77
CA GLU A 174 -4.23 25.70 -0.30
C GLU A 174 -5.37 25.91 -1.31
N PRO A 175 -5.14 26.04 -2.64
CA PRO A 175 -6.24 26.16 -3.58
C PRO A 175 -7.19 24.97 -3.57
N CYS A 176 -6.65 23.75 -3.39
CA CYS A 176 -7.45 22.53 -3.26
C CYS A 176 -8.28 22.55 -1.97
N LEU A 177 -7.66 22.87 -0.83
CA LEU A 177 -8.33 22.89 0.47
C LEU A 177 -9.32 24.05 0.65
N ASN A 178 -9.12 25.16 -0.05
CA ASN A 178 -10.03 26.31 -0.05
C ASN A 178 -11.17 26.16 -1.08
N GLY A 179 -11.18 25.10 -1.90
CA GLY A 179 -12.16 24.93 -2.97
C GLY A 179 -12.00 25.94 -4.12
N THR A 180 -10.82 26.56 -4.26
CA THR A 180 -10.51 27.54 -5.33
C THR A 180 -9.64 26.95 -6.44
N PHE A 181 -9.46 25.63 -6.46
CA PHE A 181 -8.67 24.93 -7.47
C PHE A 181 -9.38 24.95 -8.83
N SER A 182 -8.90 25.79 -9.74
CA SER A 182 -9.48 25.95 -11.07
C SER A 182 -9.26 24.70 -11.92
N GLY A 183 -10.33 24.15 -12.49
CA GLY A 183 -10.25 23.09 -13.50
C GLY A 183 -10.29 21.65 -12.97
N ASN A 184 -10.17 21.41 -11.65
CA ASN A 184 -10.37 20.08 -11.05
C ASN A 184 -10.40 20.05 -9.50
N GLY A 185 -11.17 20.93 -8.84
CA GLY A 185 -11.31 20.89 -7.39
C GLY A 185 -12.12 19.68 -6.92
N PHE A 186 -11.83 19.14 -5.73
CA PHE A 186 -12.66 18.09 -5.13
C PHE A 186 -14.02 18.65 -4.73
N LEU A 187 -15.08 18.07 -5.29
CA LEU A 187 -16.47 18.43 -4.99
C LEU A 187 -17.13 17.27 -4.24
N TYR A 188 -17.96 17.55 -3.25
CA TYR A 188 -18.69 16.50 -2.56
C TYR A 188 -19.98 16.13 -3.31
N ASP A 189 -20.17 14.83 -3.55
CA ASP A 189 -21.36 14.24 -4.13
C ASP A 189 -22.23 13.62 -3.01
N GLU A 190 -23.36 14.27 -2.75
CA GLU A 190 -24.32 13.83 -1.74
C GLU A 190 -25.03 12.51 -2.08
N LYS A 191 -25.06 12.12 -3.36
CA LYS A 191 -25.82 10.94 -3.80
C LYS A 191 -25.12 9.63 -3.43
N TRP A 192 -23.82 9.55 -3.68
CA TRP A 192 -23.01 8.37 -3.37
C TRP A 192 -22.12 8.59 -2.13
N GLY A 193 -22.13 9.80 -1.56
CA GLY A 193 -21.46 10.15 -0.32
C GLY A 193 -19.95 10.08 -0.44
N GLY A 194 -19.34 10.94 -1.26
CA GLY A 194 -17.89 10.98 -1.49
C GLY A 194 -17.43 12.17 -2.32
N LEU A 195 -16.12 12.30 -2.52
CA LEU A 195 -15.54 13.37 -3.33
C LEU A 195 -15.57 13.01 -4.82
N GLY A 196 -15.67 14.01 -5.70
CA GLY A 196 -15.64 13.88 -7.16
C GLY A 196 -14.59 14.82 -7.78
N ALA A 197 -13.98 14.37 -8.88
CA ALA A 197 -12.95 15.07 -9.67
C ALA A 197 -12.82 14.41 -11.06
N ASP A 198 -11.86 14.82 -11.88
CA ASP A 198 -11.58 14.25 -13.22
C ASP A 198 -10.76 12.93 -13.17
N PHE A 199 -10.45 12.33 -14.33
CA PHE A 199 -9.65 11.09 -14.51
C PHE A 199 -10.29 9.83 -13.91
N GLY A 200 -11.60 9.66 -14.10
CA GLY A 200 -12.34 8.51 -13.55
C GLY A 200 -12.69 8.65 -12.06
N PHE A 201 -12.13 9.65 -11.37
CA PHE A 201 -12.46 9.97 -9.98
C PHE A 201 -13.96 10.32 -9.83
N GLY A 202 -14.54 11.05 -10.79
CA GLY A 202 -15.99 11.35 -10.80
C GLY A 202 -16.89 10.13 -11.00
N VAL A 203 -16.32 8.97 -11.36
CA VAL A 203 -17.00 7.66 -11.34
C VAL A 203 -16.43 6.74 -10.25
N TYR A 204 -15.84 7.33 -9.22
CA TYR A 204 -15.30 6.66 -8.03
C TYR A 204 -14.10 5.75 -8.26
N ASN A 205 -13.35 5.93 -9.36
CA ASN A 205 -12.10 5.19 -9.58
C ASN A 205 -10.95 5.85 -8.82
N ASP A 206 -10.05 5.02 -8.29
CA ASP A 206 -8.69 5.43 -7.91
C ASP A 206 -8.60 6.50 -6.81
N HIS A 207 -9.67 6.69 -6.02
CA HIS A 207 -9.71 7.71 -4.96
C HIS A 207 -8.53 7.60 -3.99
N HIS A 208 -8.30 6.42 -3.42
CA HIS A 208 -7.16 6.14 -2.56
C HIS A 208 -5.79 6.41 -3.23
N TYR A 209 -5.62 6.14 -4.52
CA TYR A 209 -4.37 6.48 -5.22
C TYR A 209 -4.15 7.99 -5.26
N HIS A 210 -5.15 8.75 -5.71
CA HIS A 210 -5.04 10.19 -5.87
C HIS A 210 -4.94 10.87 -4.50
N LEU A 211 -5.92 10.64 -3.63
CA LEU A 211 -6.02 11.28 -2.31
C LEU A 211 -4.87 10.87 -1.40
N GLY A 212 -4.32 9.66 -1.55
CA GLY A 212 -3.15 9.22 -0.80
C GLY A 212 -1.96 10.18 -0.94
N TYR A 213 -1.72 10.71 -2.15
CA TYR A 213 -0.67 11.71 -2.36
C TYR A 213 -0.95 13.06 -1.70
N PHE A 214 -2.21 13.54 -1.75
CA PHE A 214 -2.61 14.77 -1.07
C PHE A 214 -2.48 14.62 0.45
N VAL A 215 -3.01 13.53 1.00
CA VAL A 215 -2.95 13.20 2.42
C VAL A 215 -1.50 13.07 2.89
N TYR A 216 -0.61 12.48 2.09
CA TYR A 216 0.83 12.43 2.38
C TYR A 216 1.42 13.84 2.50
N ALA A 217 1.23 14.68 1.48
CA ALA A 217 1.81 16.03 1.44
C ALA A 217 1.26 16.92 2.57
N ILE A 218 -0.04 16.82 2.85
CA ILE A 218 -0.71 17.53 3.95
C ILE A 218 -0.18 17.06 5.31
N ALA A 219 0.01 15.76 5.52
CA ALA A 219 0.55 15.23 6.77
C ALA A 219 1.97 15.77 7.04
N VAL A 220 2.82 15.78 6.01
CA VAL A 220 4.18 16.36 6.12
C VAL A 220 4.12 17.86 6.40
N LEU A 221 3.29 18.62 5.68
CA LEU A 221 3.17 20.06 5.89
C LEU A 221 2.61 20.37 7.29
N ALA A 222 1.61 19.62 7.76
CA ALA A 222 1.05 19.78 9.10
C ALA A 222 2.07 19.48 10.20
N LYS A 223 2.96 18.50 9.99
CA LYS A 223 4.08 18.19 10.89
C LYS A 223 5.05 19.36 11.03
N ILE A 224 5.47 19.96 9.92
CA ILE A 224 6.49 21.03 9.92
C ILE A 224 5.91 22.42 10.18
N GLU A 225 4.61 22.64 9.92
CA GLU A 225 3.91 23.92 10.09
C GLU A 225 2.61 23.75 10.88
N LEU A 226 2.74 23.62 12.21
CA LEU A 226 1.63 23.29 13.11
C LEU A 226 0.42 24.23 13.02
N ALA A 227 0.66 25.55 12.85
CA ALA A 227 -0.43 26.52 12.73
C ALA A 227 -1.23 26.34 11.44
N TRP A 228 -0.54 26.02 10.34
CA TRP A 228 -1.18 25.69 9.06
C TRP A 228 -1.97 24.38 9.17
N GLY A 229 -1.37 23.35 9.79
CA GLY A 229 -2.06 22.08 10.03
C GLY A 229 -3.35 22.26 10.83
N ARG A 230 -3.32 23.02 11.93
CA ARG A 230 -4.53 23.31 12.72
C ARG A 230 -5.61 24.02 11.91
N LYS A 231 -5.25 24.99 11.06
CA LYS A 231 -6.18 25.73 10.21
C LYS A 231 -6.93 24.81 9.23
N TYR A 232 -6.21 23.86 8.63
CA TYR A 232 -6.73 23.01 7.54
C TYR A 232 -7.13 21.60 7.98
N ARG A 233 -7.13 21.32 9.29
CA ARG A 233 -7.48 20.01 9.85
C ARG A 233 -8.83 19.47 9.35
N PRO A 234 -9.94 20.24 9.32
CA PRO A 234 -11.22 19.71 8.84
C PRO A 234 -11.17 19.20 7.39
N GLN A 235 -10.54 19.96 6.49
CA GLN A 235 -10.41 19.59 5.08
C GLN A 235 -9.47 18.40 4.91
N ALA A 236 -8.36 18.37 5.66
CA ALA A 236 -7.43 17.25 5.68
C ALA A 236 -8.12 15.93 6.07
N TYR A 237 -8.95 15.96 7.12
CA TYR A 237 -9.74 14.80 7.55
C TYR A 237 -10.84 14.43 6.55
N SER A 238 -11.45 15.41 5.86
CA SER A 238 -12.43 15.17 4.80
C SER A 238 -11.82 14.41 3.61
N LEU A 239 -10.60 14.78 3.17
CA LEU A 239 -9.90 14.03 2.11
C LEU A 239 -9.58 12.58 2.54
N MET A 240 -9.15 12.39 3.79
CA MET A 240 -8.86 11.04 4.32
C MET A 240 -10.13 10.21 4.47
N ALA A 241 -11.21 10.80 5.00
CA ALA A 241 -12.47 10.10 5.23
C ALA A 241 -13.11 9.56 3.95
N ASP A 242 -12.83 10.16 2.78
CA ASP A 242 -13.38 9.67 1.53
C ASP A 242 -12.99 8.23 1.19
N PHE A 243 -11.75 7.81 1.49
CA PHE A 243 -11.30 6.43 1.27
C PHE A 243 -11.19 5.61 2.57
N MET A 244 -11.00 6.26 3.72
CA MET A 244 -10.75 5.62 5.02
C MET A 244 -11.73 6.07 6.11
N ASN A 245 -13.01 6.26 5.79
CA ASN A 245 -14.02 6.41 6.84
C ASN A 245 -14.25 5.09 7.58
N LEU A 246 -14.27 5.13 8.91
CA LEU A 246 -14.54 3.96 9.76
C LEU A 246 -15.98 3.93 10.27
N GLY A 247 -16.69 5.05 10.20
CA GLY A 247 -18.08 5.17 10.63
C GLY A 247 -18.98 4.21 9.86
N SER A 248 -19.81 3.47 10.59
CA SER A 248 -20.81 2.55 10.03
C SER A 248 -22.22 3.14 10.02
N ASP A 249 -22.39 4.35 10.54
CA ASP A 249 -23.69 4.97 10.75
C ASP A 249 -24.27 5.50 9.43
N SER A 250 -25.60 5.43 9.29
CA SER A 250 -26.32 5.92 8.10
C SER A 250 -26.16 7.42 7.88
N ASP A 251 -25.79 8.18 8.91
CA ASP A 251 -25.62 9.63 8.88
C ASP A 251 -24.21 10.07 8.49
N SER A 252 -23.30 9.11 8.22
CA SER A 252 -21.94 9.40 7.77
C SER A 252 -21.93 10.01 6.37
N SER A 253 -21.23 11.13 6.20
CA SER A 253 -21.02 11.76 4.89
C SER A 253 -20.16 10.91 3.94
N TYR A 254 -19.34 10.00 4.48
CA TYR A 254 -18.47 9.15 3.66
C TYR A 254 -18.81 7.68 3.81
N THR A 255 -18.68 6.93 2.72
CA THR A 255 -18.84 5.46 2.75
C THR A 255 -17.72 4.82 3.55
N ARG A 256 -18.08 3.87 4.43
CA ARG A 256 -17.12 3.13 5.24
C ARG A 256 -16.10 2.39 4.35
N LEU A 257 -14.82 2.69 4.52
CA LEU A 257 -13.68 2.03 3.85
C LEU A 257 -13.92 1.84 2.35
N ARG A 258 -14.28 2.91 1.65
CA ARG A 258 -14.74 2.89 0.24
C ARG A 258 -13.91 1.99 -0.66
N CYS A 259 -12.58 2.06 -0.52
CA CYS A 259 -11.65 1.31 -1.36
C CYS A 259 -11.26 -0.04 -0.75
N PHE A 260 -11.10 -0.13 0.58
CA PHE A 260 -10.58 -1.34 1.23
C PHE A 260 -11.64 -2.43 1.41
N ASP A 261 -11.41 -3.59 0.80
CA ASP A 261 -12.27 -4.75 0.97
C ASP A 261 -11.86 -5.51 2.25
N LEU A 262 -12.73 -5.48 3.24
CA LEU A 262 -12.49 -6.13 4.54
C LEU A 262 -12.44 -7.65 4.48
N TRP A 263 -12.72 -8.29 3.35
CA TRP A 263 -12.62 -9.75 3.18
C TRP A 263 -11.47 -10.15 2.26
N LYS A 264 -11.15 -9.33 1.26
CA LYS A 264 -9.95 -9.53 0.43
C LYS A 264 -8.70 -8.98 1.10
N LEU A 265 -8.85 -8.07 2.06
CA LEU A 265 -7.78 -7.41 2.80
C LEU A 265 -6.85 -6.56 1.93
N HIS A 266 -7.37 -6.12 0.79
CA HIS A 266 -6.73 -5.17 -0.12
C HIS A 266 -7.79 -4.25 -0.72
N SER A 267 -7.35 -3.16 -1.33
CA SER A 267 -8.25 -2.19 -1.95
C SER A 267 -8.75 -2.63 -3.32
N TRP A 268 -9.84 -2.03 -3.75
CA TRP A 268 -10.29 -2.03 -5.13
C TRP A 268 -10.21 -0.61 -5.67
N ALA A 269 -9.65 -0.50 -6.87
CA ALA A 269 -9.44 0.77 -7.55
C ALA A 269 -10.61 1.16 -8.44
N GLY A 270 -11.21 0.20 -9.14
CA GLY A 270 -12.39 0.44 -9.95
C GLY A 270 -13.61 0.81 -9.09
N GLY A 271 -14.27 1.92 -9.42
CA GLY A 271 -15.48 2.48 -8.82
C GLY A 271 -16.77 1.99 -9.50
N LEU A 272 -17.56 2.92 -10.02
CA LEU A 272 -18.87 2.65 -10.62
C LEU A 272 -18.79 1.99 -12.01
N THR A 273 -17.62 1.98 -12.64
CA THR A 273 -17.43 1.33 -13.95
C THR A 273 -17.56 -0.19 -13.82
N VAL A 274 -18.49 -0.75 -14.59
CA VAL A 274 -18.74 -2.19 -14.62
C VAL A 274 -17.85 -2.87 -15.66
N PHE A 275 -17.11 -3.88 -15.22
CA PHE A 275 -16.33 -4.75 -16.09
C PHE A 275 -16.84 -6.20 -15.97
N ALA A 276 -16.76 -6.96 -17.06
CA ALA A 276 -17.09 -8.40 -17.04
C ALA A 276 -16.25 -9.17 -16.01
N ASP A 277 -15.04 -8.67 -15.76
CA ASP A 277 -14.07 -9.25 -14.83
C ASP A 277 -14.19 -8.75 -13.39
N GLY A 278 -15.21 -7.92 -13.12
CA GLY A 278 -15.48 -7.34 -11.80
C GLY A 278 -14.54 -6.20 -11.43
N ARG A 279 -14.37 -5.98 -10.12
CA ARG A 279 -13.48 -4.95 -9.56
C ARG A 279 -12.02 -5.29 -9.88
N ASN A 280 -11.17 -4.26 -9.91
CA ASN A 280 -9.75 -4.41 -10.21
C ASN A 280 -8.87 -3.49 -9.37
N GLN A 281 -7.59 -3.86 -9.25
CA GLN A 281 -6.52 -3.07 -8.64
C GLN A 281 -5.23 -3.31 -9.44
N GLU A 282 -4.49 -2.23 -9.71
CA GLU A 282 -3.23 -2.26 -10.46
C GLU A 282 -2.06 -1.95 -9.52
N SER A 283 -1.98 -0.72 -9.01
CA SER A 283 -0.87 -0.28 -8.14
C SER A 283 -1.14 -0.59 -6.67
N THR A 284 -0.58 -1.69 -6.18
CA THR A 284 -0.60 -1.98 -4.73
C THR A 284 0.15 -0.93 -3.92
N ARG A 285 1.17 -0.29 -4.52
CA ARG A 285 2.01 0.66 -3.82
C ARG A 285 1.32 1.99 -3.55
N GLU A 286 0.45 2.41 -4.44
CA GLU A 286 -0.38 3.60 -4.24
C GLU A 286 -1.50 3.34 -3.22
N ALA A 287 -2.07 2.13 -3.17
CA ALA A 287 -2.96 1.72 -2.09
C ALA A 287 -2.24 1.74 -0.73
N VAL A 288 -1.05 1.13 -0.64
CA VAL A 288 -0.19 1.18 0.56
C VAL A 288 0.13 2.63 0.94
N ASN A 289 0.43 3.49 -0.04
CA ASN A 289 0.68 4.91 0.21
C ASN A 289 -0.52 5.60 0.87
N ALA A 290 -1.75 5.32 0.43
CA ALA A 290 -2.95 5.98 0.97
C ALA A 290 -3.09 5.77 2.48
N TYR A 291 -3.03 4.52 2.94
CA TYR A 291 -3.19 4.20 4.36
C TYR A 291 -1.95 4.53 5.19
N TYR A 292 -0.75 4.41 4.60
CA TYR A 292 0.48 4.89 5.24
C TYR A 292 0.41 6.40 5.50
N SER A 293 -0.13 7.15 4.54
CA SER A 293 -0.30 8.60 4.65
C SER A 293 -1.37 8.97 5.67
N ALA A 294 -2.44 8.19 5.79
CA ALA A 294 -3.42 8.36 6.86
C ALA A 294 -2.78 8.12 8.25
N ALA A 295 -1.92 7.11 8.37
CA ALA A 295 -1.19 6.88 9.62
C ALA A 295 -0.24 8.05 9.96
N LEU A 296 0.52 8.55 8.97
CA LEU A 296 1.36 9.76 9.12
C LEU A 296 0.53 10.99 9.49
N MET A 297 -0.65 11.15 8.91
CA MET A 297 -1.59 12.23 9.27
C MET A 297 -1.99 12.11 10.74
N GLY A 298 -2.28 10.90 11.23
CA GLY A 298 -2.52 10.63 12.65
C GLY A 298 -1.36 11.10 13.53
N LEU A 299 -0.12 10.77 13.15
CA LEU A 299 1.07 11.24 13.86
C LEU A 299 1.21 12.76 13.84
N ALA A 300 1.00 13.43 12.69
CA ALA A 300 1.11 14.88 12.56
C ALA A 300 0.08 15.65 13.41
N TYR A 301 -1.12 15.09 13.58
CA TYR A 301 -2.22 15.70 14.32
C TYR A 301 -2.38 15.23 15.76
N GLY A 302 -1.50 14.34 16.24
CA GLY A 302 -1.59 13.73 17.57
C GLY A 302 -2.80 12.80 17.74
N ASP A 303 -3.31 12.25 16.64
CA ASP A 303 -4.44 11.31 16.62
C ASP A 303 -3.91 9.87 16.61
N ALA A 304 -3.73 9.32 17.82
CA ALA A 304 -3.20 7.97 18.02
C ALA A 304 -4.12 6.88 17.45
N HIS A 305 -5.43 7.12 17.41
CA HIS A 305 -6.39 6.18 16.84
C HIS A 305 -6.22 6.08 15.32
N LEU A 306 -6.15 7.22 14.63
CA LEU A 306 -5.89 7.28 13.20
C LEU A 306 -4.51 6.69 12.86
N ALA A 307 -3.47 7.02 13.64
CA ALA A 307 -2.14 6.44 13.45
C ALA A 307 -2.17 4.91 13.54
N SER A 308 -2.85 4.36 14.55
CA SER A 308 -2.97 2.92 14.77
C SER A 308 -3.74 2.22 13.65
N ILE A 309 -4.92 2.73 13.28
CA ILE A 309 -5.75 2.07 12.26
C ILE A 309 -5.14 2.23 10.88
N GLY A 310 -4.58 3.40 10.55
CA GLY A 310 -3.85 3.60 9.30
C GLY A 310 -2.70 2.61 9.15
N SER A 311 -1.93 2.41 10.23
CA SER A 311 -0.83 1.42 10.27
C SER A 311 -1.36 -0.02 10.12
N THR A 312 -2.50 -0.33 10.74
CA THR A 312 -3.14 -1.65 10.67
C THR A 312 -3.58 -1.98 9.24
N ILE A 313 -4.31 -1.06 8.58
CA ILE A 313 -4.77 -1.27 7.21
C ILE A 313 -3.58 -1.33 6.23
N THR A 314 -2.57 -0.50 6.45
CA THR A 314 -1.31 -0.57 5.67
C THR A 314 -0.66 -1.95 5.76
N ALA A 315 -0.65 -2.58 6.94
CA ALA A 315 -0.10 -3.93 7.11
C ALA A 315 -0.88 -4.99 6.33
N PHE A 316 -2.22 -4.89 6.31
CA PHE A 316 -3.06 -5.77 5.52
C PHE A 316 -2.84 -5.60 4.01
N GLU A 317 -2.79 -4.36 3.51
CA GLU A 317 -2.45 -4.07 2.11
C GLU A 317 -1.09 -4.67 1.73
N ILE A 318 -0.06 -4.51 2.58
CA ILE A 318 1.25 -5.10 2.31
C ILE A 318 1.17 -6.63 2.25
N ALA A 319 0.51 -7.27 3.22
CA ALA A 319 0.39 -8.72 3.27
C ALA A 319 -0.35 -9.27 2.03
N SER A 320 -1.40 -8.57 1.59
CA SER A 320 -2.15 -8.90 0.37
C SER A 320 -1.34 -8.71 -0.92
N ALA A 321 -0.56 -7.64 -1.03
CA ALA A 321 0.30 -7.38 -2.17
C ALA A 321 1.38 -8.48 -2.28
N GLN A 322 1.98 -8.86 -1.16
CA GLN A 322 2.94 -9.96 -1.08
C GLN A 322 2.33 -11.33 -1.39
N MET A 323 1.05 -11.55 -1.09
CA MET A 323 0.32 -12.79 -1.39
C MET A 323 -0.06 -12.89 -2.86
N TRP A 324 -0.66 -11.84 -3.42
CA TRP A 324 -1.31 -11.92 -4.73
C TRP A 324 -0.57 -11.20 -5.86
N TRP A 325 0.20 -10.15 -5.59
CA TRP A 325 0.96 -9.47 -6.65
C TRP A 325 2.37 -10.04 -6.81
N HIS A 326 3.02 -10.47 -5.74
CA HIS A 326 4.37 -11.02 -5.81
C HIS A 326 4.33 -12.47 -6.30
N VAL A 327 4.74 -12.68 -7.56
CA VAL A 327 4.75 -14.02 -8.18
C VAL A 327 6.15 -14.59 -8.05
N ARG A 328 6.41 -15.34 -6.98
CA ARG A 328 7.75 -15.87 -6.71
C ARG A 328 8.02 -17.11 -7.55
N GLU A 329 9.29 -17.36 -7.82
CA GLU A 329 9.67 -18.60 -8.49
C GLU A 329 9.41 -19.80 -7.58
N GLY A 330 8.74 -20.84 -8.10
CA GLY A 330 8.37 -22.04 -7.34
C GLY A 330 7.03 -21.96 -6.59
N ASP A 331 6.41 -20.79 -6.48
CA ASP A 331 5.08 -20.66 -5.87
C ASP A 331 4.00 -21.32 -6.73
N THR A 332 3.05 -21.96 -6.04
CA THR A 332 1.93 -22.69 -6.66
C THR A 332 0.61 -21.93 -6.63
N MET A 333 0.63 -20.67 -6.18
CA MET A 333 -0.54 -19.79 -6.13
C MET A 333 -1.18 -19.61 -7.51
N TYR A 334 -0.34 -19.48 -8.53
CA TYR A 334 -0.74 -19.37 -9.92
C TYR A 334 -0.24 -20.58 -10.72
N GLY A 335 -0.95 -20.91 -11.81
CA GLY A 335 -0.56 -22.01 -12.68
C GLY A 335 0.84 -21.79 -13.30
N GLY A 336 1.60 -22.87 -13.50
CA GLY A 336 3.01 -22.80 -13.93
C GLY A 336 3.25 -22.01 -15.22
N GLY A 337 2.28 -21.96 -16.14
CA GLY A 337 2.38 -21.13 -17.35
C GLY A 337 2.39 -19.62 -17.07
N PHE A 338 1.74 -19.17 -15.99
CA PHE A 338 1.75 -17.78 -15.53
C PHE A 338 3.01 -17.48 -14.71
N THR A 339 3.32 -18.32 -13.71
CA THR A 339 4.51 -18.17 -12.84
C THR A 339 5.82 -18.26 -13.63
N GLY A 340 5.87 -19.06 -14.70
CA GLY A 340 7.04 -19.16 -15.58
C GLY A 340 7.33 -17.90 -16.40
N LYS A 341 6.34 -17.01 -16.59
CA LYS A 341 6.47 -15.81 -17.44
C LYS A 341 6.47 -14.50 -16.64
N ASN A 342 5.99 -14.52 -15.41
CA ASN A 342 5.75 -13.35 -14.60
C ASN A 342 6.50 -13.44 -13.26
N ARG A 343 6.95 -12.29 -12.75
CA ARG A 343 7.35 -12.12 -11.34
C ARG A 343 6.41 -11.19 -10.57
N VAL A 344 5.44 -10.60 -11.26
CA VAL A 344 4.46 -9.70 -10.67
C VAL A 344 3.14 -9.77 -11.44
N VAL A 345 2.00 -9.70 -10.75
CA VAL A 345 0.70 -9.46 -11.39
C VAL A 345 0.63 -8.00 -11.85
N GLY A 346 0.13 -7.75 -13.05
CA GLY A 346 -0.09 -6.40 -13.54
C GLY A 346 -1.36 -5.82 -12.92
N VAL A 347 -2.51 -6.22 -13.46
CA VAL A 347 -3.82 -5.89 -12.89
C VAL A 347 -4.45 -7.14 -12.29
N LEU A 348 -4.80 -7.07 -11.00
CA LEU A 348 -5.60 -8.08 -10.32
C LEU A 348 -7.07 -7.73 -10.48
N TRP A 349 -7.87 -8.72 -10.86
CA TRP A 349 -9.32 -8.60 -11.02
C TRP A 349 -10.03 -9.58 -10.10
N ALA A 350 -11.32 -9.35 -9.86
CA ALA A 350 -12.14 -10.27 -9.08
C ALA A 350 -12.16 -11.70 -9.65
N ASN A 351 -12.05 -11.87 -10.97
CA ASN A 351 -12.11 -13.18 -11.63
C ASN A 351 -10.89 -13.54 -12.53
N LYS A 352 -9.89 -12.65 -12.67
CA LYS A 352 -8.71 -12.88 -13.51
C LYS A 352 -7.43 -12.28 -12.95
N ARG A 353 -6.29 -12.64 -13.57
CA ARG A 353 -4.95 -12.06 -13.32
C ARG A 353 -4.34 -11.64 -14.64
N ASP A 354 -4.20 -10.33 -14.84
CA ASP A 354 -3.57 -9.79 -16.04
C ASP A 354 -2.08 -9.58 -15.81
N SER A 355 -1.30 -9.74 -16.88
CA SER A 355 0.12 -9.40 -16.92
C SER A 355 0.37 -8.02 -17.54
N GLY A 356 -0.58 -7.47 -18.30
CA GLY A 356 -0.51 -6.09 -18.79
C GLY A 356 -0.86 -5.08 -17.69
N LEU A 357 -0.66 -3.81 -18.03
CA LEU A 357 -1.13 -2.65 -17.31
C LEU A 357 -2.17 -1.90 -18.16
N TRP A 358 -2.89 -0.96 -17.56
CA TRP A 358 -3.82 -0.09 -18.27
C TRP A 358 -3.15 0.71 -19.40
N PHE A 359 -1.88 1.06 -19.22
CA PHE A 359 -1.10 1.92 -20.13
C PHE A 359 0.10 1.22 -20.78
N ALA A 360 0.39 -0.03 -20.43
CA ALA A 360 1.58 -0.73 -20.93
C ALA A 360 1.31 -2.22 -21.21
N PRO A 361 1.84 -2.76 -22.32
CA PRO A 361 1.70 -4.18 -22.61
C PRO A 361 2.54 -5.02 -21.65
N ARG A 362 2.22 -6.32 -21.57
CA ARG A 362 2.86 -7.29 -20.66
C ARG A 362 4.39 -7.38 -20.76
N ASP A 363 4.95 -7.00 -21.91
CA ASP A 363 6.39 -7.08 -22.19
C ASP A 363 7.18 -5.88 -21.62
N TRP A 364 6.50 -4.80 -21.21
CA TRP A 364 7.10 -3.63 -20.56
C TRP A 364 7.28 -3.89 -19.07
N LYS A 365 8.20 -4.80 -18.75
CA LYS A 365 8.43 -5.30 -17.39
C LYS A 365 8.87 -4.21 -16.43
N GLU A 366 9.58 -3.21 -16.92
CA GLU A 366 10.02 -2.03 -16.17
C GLU A 366 8.85 -1.16 -15.70
N CYS A 367 7.80 -1.04 -16.51
CA CYS A 367 6.56 -0.38 -16.09
C CYS A 367 5.82 -1.25 -15.06
N ARG A 368 5.75 -2.57 -15.28
CA ARG A 368 5.10 -3.52 -14.37
C ARG A 368 5.78 -3.61 -13.00
N LEU A 369 7.10 -3.48 -12.94
CA LEU A 369 7.84 -3.36 -11.69
C LEU A 369 7.60 -1.97 -11.08
N GLY A 370 7.81 -0.91 -11.86
CA GLY A 370 7.76 0.45 -11.35
C GLY A 370 6.39 0.87 -10.81
N ILE A 371 5.29 0.40 -11.41
CA ILE A 371 3.93 0.66 -10.91
C ILE A 371 3.69 0.08 -9.50
N GLN A 372 4.41 -0.99 -9.13
CA GLN A 372 4.38 -1.57 -7.78
C GLN A 372 5.43 -0.95 -6.84
N LEU A 373 6.22 0.03 -7.30
CA LEU A 373 7.24 0.70 -6.51
C LEU A 373 7.00 2.20 -6.32
N GLN A 374 6.22 2.84 -7.20
CA GLN A 374 5.83 4.24 -7.05
C GLN A 374 4.63 4.39 -6.09
N PRO A 375 4.65 5.38 -5.16
CA PRO A 375 5.79 6.22 -4.80
C PRO A 375 6.83 5.49 -3.93
N LEU A 376 8.10 5.90 -4.05
CA LEU A 376 9.19 5.36 -3.25
C LEU A 376 9.26 6.09 -1.89
N LEU A 377 8.88 5.40 -0.81
CA LEU A 377 8.81 5.92 0.58
C LEU A 377 9.40 4.88 1.56
N PRO A 378 9.62 5.22 2.85
CA PRO A 378 10.15 4.25 3.83
C PRO A 378 9.38 2.93 3.88
N ILE A 379 8.05 2.98 3.84
CA ILE A 379 7.20 1.78 3.90
C ILE A 379 7.42 0.79 2.74
N THR A 380 8.04 1.22 1.63
CA THR A 380 8.44 0.33 0.53
C THR A 380 9.40 -0.77 1.02
N GLU A 381 10.18 -0.53 2.08
CA GLU A 381 11.04 -1.55 2.71
C GLU A 381 10.28 -2.78 3.15
N VAL A 382 9.13 -2.56 3.78
CA VAL A 382 8.33 -3.65 4.34
C VAL A 382 7.65 -4.43 3.21
N LEU A 383 7.16 -3.73 2.19
CA LEU A 383 6.54 -4.34 1.01
C LEU A 383 7.52 -5.26 0.27
N PHE A 384 8.75 -4.81 0.04
CA PHE A 384 9.81 -5.59 -0.63
C PHE A 384 10.85 -6.15 0.34
N SER A 385 10.43 -6.54 1.54
CA SER A 385 11.32 -7.06 2.60
C SER A 385 11.99 -8.40 2.25
N ASN A 386 11.41 -9.16 1.31
CA ASN A 386 12.01 -10.40 0.84
C ASN A 386 13.08 -10.13 -0.24
N ILE A 387 14.34 -10.17 0.17
CA ILE A 387 15.50 -9.87 -0.69
C ILE A 387 15.60 -10.85 -1.88
N SER A 388 15.30 -12.14 -1.69
CA SER A 388 15.30 -13.13 -2.79
C SER A 388 14.31 -12.75 -3.89
N PHE A 389 13.08 -12.40 -3.50
CA PHE A 389 12.05 -11.96 -4.43
C PHE A 389 12.42 -10.64 -5.11
N ALA A 390 12.97 -9.67 -4.37
CA ALA A 390 13.46 -8.42 -4.96
C ALA A 390 14.51 -8.70 -6.05
N ARG A 391 15.47 -9.58 -5.78
CA ARG A 391 16.50 -10.02 -6.74
C ARG A 391 15.90 -10.76 -7.94
N GLU A 392 14.94 -11.65 -7.73
CA GLU A 392 14.20 -12.34 -8.80
C GLU A 392 13.47 -11.35 -9.72
N LEU A 393 12.77 -10.38 -9.13
CA LEU A 393 11.99 -9.37 -9.83
C LEU A 393 12.88 -8.42 -10.64
N VAL A 394 14.00 -7.97 -10.08
CA VAL A 394 15.01 -7.18 -10.79
C VAL A 394 15.59 -7.99 -11.95
N LYS A 395 16.06 -9.22 -11.70
CA LYS A 395 16.64 -10.09 -12.74
C LYS A 395 15.67 -10.34 -13.89
N TRP A 396 14.39 -10.55 -13.59
CA TRP A 396 13.35 -10.74 -14.60
C TRP A 396 13.09 -9.47 -15.44
N THR A 397 13.27 -8.29 -14.84
CA THR A 397 13.00 -6.98 -15.46
C THR A 397 14.18 -6.43 -16.25
N LEU A 398 15.43 -6.64 -15.80
CA LEU A 398 16.65 -6.06 -16.39
C LEU A 398 16.73 -6.16 -17.93
N PRO A 399 16.41 -7.30 -18.58
CA PRO A 399 16.45 -7.38 -20.04
C PRO A 399 15.55 -6.38 -20.76
N ALA A 400 14.44 -5.97 -20.14
CA ALA A 400 13.49 -5.01 -20.73
C ALA A 400 14.07 -3.59 -20.79
N LEU A 401 15.09 -3.27 -19.98
CA LEU A 401 15.73 -1.95 -19.98
C LEU A 401 16.52 -1.66 -21.26
N GLY A 402 16.87 -2.68 -22.04
CA GLY A 402 17.53 -2.55 -23.34
C GLY A 402 16.58 -2.24 -24.50
N ARG A 403 15.26 -2.19 -24.26
CA ARG A 403 14.26 -1.87 -25.26
C ARG A 403 14.31 -0.39 -25.64
N ASP A 404 14.13 -0.09 -26.93
CA ASP A 404 14.01 1.30 -27.40
C ASP A 404 12.81 2.01 -26.74
N GLY A 405 13.03 3.26 -26.31
CA GLY A 405 12.01 4.10 -25.72
C GLY A 405 11.73 3.85 -24.22
N VAL A 406 12.54 3.05 -23.52
CA VAL A 406 12.41 2.91 -22.06
C VAL A 406 12.72 4.23 -21.36
N GLY A 407 11.72 4.77 -20.65
CA GLY A 407 11.85 6.00 -19.89
C GLY A 407 12.80 5.86 -18.69
N GLU A 408 13.59 6.92 -18.44
CA GLU A 408 14.57 6.96 -17.33
C GLU A 408 13.91 6.78 -15.95
N GLY A 409 12.69 7.28 -15.76
CA GLY A 409 11.94 7.10 -14.52
C GLY A 409 11.72 5.63 -14.14
N TRP A 410 11.34 4.80 -15.13
CA TRP A 410 11.15 3.36 -14.92
C TRP A 410 12.47 2.65 -14.58
N LYS A 411 13.58 3.03 -15.23
CA LYS A 411 14.91 2.51 -14.89
C LYS A 411 15.27 2.80 -13.44
N GLY A 412 14.98 4.01 -12.97
CA GLY A 412 15.23 4.43 -11.58
C GLY A 412 14.56 3.52 -10.55
N PHE A 413 13.33 3.05 -10.80
CA PHE A 413 12.66 2.11 -9.90
C PHE A 413 13.29 0.71 -9.92
N VAL A 414 13.73 0.22 -11.08
CA VAL A 414 14.47 -1.05 -11.15
C VAL A 414 15.77 -0.97 -10.35
N TYR A 415 16.52 0.13 -10.48
CA TYR A 415 17.76 0.35 -9.74
C TYR A 415 17.53 0.57 -8.25
N ALA A 416 16.42 1.23 -7.87
CA ALA A 416 16.02 1.33 -6.47
C ALA A 416 15.83 -0.05 -5.84
N LEU A 417 15.15 -0.96 -6.53
CA LEU A 417 14.94 -2.32 -6.03
C LEU A 417 16.24 -3.15 -6.02
N GLU A 418 17.11 -2.96 -7.01
CA GLU A 418 18.46 -3.55 -7.05
C GLU A 418 19.30 -3.15 -5.83
N GLY A 419 19.19 -1.89 -5.41
CA GLY A 419 19.93 -1.37 -4.25
C GLY A 419 19.61 -2.02 -2.92
N ILE A 420 18.51 -2.80 -2.82
CA ILE A 420 18.21 -3.59 -1.63
C ILE A 420 19.29 -4.65 -1.36
N TYR A 421 19.94 -5.17 -2.41
CA TYR A 421 20.96 -6.22 -2.31
C TYR A 421 22.30 -5.89 -2.98
N ASP A 422 22.34 -4.94 -3.90
CA ASP A 422 23.56 -4.51 -4.60
C ASP A 422 23.60 -2.98 -4.69
N LYS A 423 23.98 -2.37 -3.56
CA LYS A 423 24.00 -0.93 -3.33
C LYS A 423 24.94 -0.20 -4.30
N GLU A 424 26.16 -0.72 -4.50
CA GLU A 424 27.18 -0.06 -5.32
C GLU A 424 26.79 -0.03 -6.81
N SER A 425 26.33 -1.16 -7.35
CA SER A 425 25.82 -1.26 -8.72
C SER A 425 24.64 -0.32 -8.95
N ALA A 426 23.70 -0.30 -8.01
CA ALA A 426 22.53 0.58 -8.08
C ALA A 426 22.90 2.06 -8.04
N LEU A 427 23.83 2.46 -7.15
CA LEU A 427 24.33 3.85 -7.08
C LEU A 427 24.98 4.28 -8.39
N GLU A 428 25.83 3.44 -8.98
CA GLU A 428 26.49 3.75 -10.25
C GLU A 428 25.45 4.00 -11.36
N LYS A 429 24.41 3.17 -11.42
CA LYS A 429 23.33 3.30 -12.40
C LYS A 429 22.46 4.53 -12.16
N ILE A 430 22.09 4.81 -10.92
CA ILE A 430 21.27 5.98 -10.55
C ILE A 430 21.99 7.29 -10.89
N ARG A 431 23.30 7.38 -10.64
CA ARG A 431 24.12 8.55 -10.99
C ARG A 431 24.18 8.82 -12.51
N LYS A 432 23.94 7.81 -13.34
CA LYS A 432 23.95 7.91 -14.81
C LYS A 432 22.57 8.21 -15.41
N LEU A 433 21.50 8.20 -14.59
CA LEU A 433 20.15 8.53 -15.06
C LEU A 433 20.10 9.97 -15.59
N LYS A 434 19.39 10.15 -16.70
CA LYS A 434 19.17 11.46 -17.34
C LYS A 434 17.85 12.12 -16.96
N GLY A 435 17.03 11.41 -16.17
CA GLY A 435 15.73 11.85 -15.71
C GLY A 435 15.15 10.88 -14.69
N HIS A 436 14.01 11.25 -14.13
CA HIS A 436 13.31 10.48 -13.10
C HIS A 436 11.82 10.44 -13.39
N ASP A 437 11.11 9.56 -12.68
CA ASP A 437 9.65 9.56 -12.70
C ASP A 437 9.10 10.91 -12.21
N ASP A 438 7.93 11.30 -12.70
CA ASP A 438 7.33 12.59 -12.39
C ASP A 438 6.93 12.75 -10.91
N GLY A 439 6.79 11.64 -10.17
CA GLY A 439 6.61 11.58 -8.72
C GLY A 439 7.89 11.34 -7.92
N ASN A 440 9.06 11.47 -8.54
CA ASN A 440 10.34 11.20 -7.88
C ASN A 440 11.41 12.25 -8.20
N PHE A 441 12.50 12.21 -7.42
CA PHE A 441 13.67 13.07 -7.54
C PHE A 441 14.95 12.25 -7.36
N LEU A 442 16.08 12.74 -7.87
CA LEU A 442 17.39 12.13 -7.63
C LEU A 442 17.66 12.02 -6.13
N THR A 443 17.33 13.06 -5.37
CA THR A 443 17.48 13.08 -3.90
C THR A 443 16.84 11.87 -3.23
N ASN A 444 15.62 11.50 -3.63
CA ASN A 444 14.88 10.40 -3.02
C ASN A 444 15.43 9.03 -3.45
N LEU A 445 15.94 8.89 -4.68
CA LEU A 445 16.66 7.69 -5.11
C LEU A 445 17.96 7.52 -4.32
N LEU A 446 18.77 8.56 -4.17
CA LEU A 446 20.00 8.51 -3.38
C LEU A 446 19.70 8.19 -1.91
N TRP A 447 18.74 8.87 -1.30
CA TRP A 447 18.29 8.57 0.07
C TRP A 447 17.86 7.11 0.21
N TRP A 448 17.08 6.59 -0.74
CA TRP A 448 16.63 5.20 -0.69
C TRP A 448 17.81 4.22 -0.67
N ILE A 449 18.76 4.38 -1.58
CA ILE A 449 19.92 3.48 -1.68
C ILE A 449 20.82 3.60 -0.45
N PHE A 450 21.11 4.83 0.00
CA PHE A 450 21.99 5.05 1.15
C PHE A 450 21.38 4.64 2.49
N SER A 451 20.06 4.55 2.58
CA SER A 451 19.37 4.01 3.75
C SER A 451 19.28 2.47 3.76
N ARG A 452 19.80 1.78 2.74
CA ARG A 452 19.91 0.31 2.76
C ARG A 452 21.10 -0.10 3.59
N GLY A 453 20.89 -1.09 4.46
CA GLY A 453 21.98 -1.76 5.18
C GLY A 453 22.83 -2.59 4.21
N ASP A 454 24.11 -2.72 4.50
CA ASP A 454 25.00 -3.58 3.74
C ASP A 454 24.65 -5.05 4.05
N GLU A 455 24.75 -5.96 3.06
CA GLU A 455 24.56 -7.40 3.29
C GLU A 455 25.68 -7.89 4.24
N GLU A 456 25.46 -7.86 5.56
CA GLU A 456 26.23 -8.73 6.45
C GLU A 456 25.85 -10.19 6.10
N GLY A 457 26.85 -10.94 5.65
CA GLY A 457 26.71 -12.22 4.97
C GLY A 457 25.80 -13.23 5.69
N PHE A 458 24.74 -13.64 5.00
CA PHE A 458 24.04 -14.89 5.29
C PHE A 458 24.90 -16.07 4.78
N GLU A 459 25.98 -16.39 5.47
CA GLU A 459 26.56 -17.74 5.38
C GLU A 459 25.76 -18.69 6.28
N GLY A 460 24.89 -19.48 5.63
CA GLY A 460 24.52 -20.84 6.04
C GLY A 460 23.79 -21.05 7.36
N ILE A 461 22.45 -21.07 7.32
CA ILE A 461 21.68 -22.04 8.12
C ILE A 461 20.63 -22.68 7.22
N SER A 462 21.01 -23.82 6.64
CA SER A 462 20.07 -24.83 6.17
C SER A 462 19.53 -25.61 7.37
N GLY A 463 18.22 -25.58 7.58
CA GLY A 463 17.50 -26.60 8.34
C GLY A 463 16.78 -26.17 9.62
N ARG A 464 15.46 -26.10 9.50
CA ARG A 464 14.38 -26.37 10.49
C ARG A 464 14.22 -25.53 11.77
N ASP A 465 12.95 -25.15 11.91
CA ASP A 465 12.09 -25.02 13.09
C ASP A 465 12.08 -23.73 13.94
N GLU A 466 10.84 -23.23 14.03
CA GLU A 466 10.15 -22.56 15.14
C GLU A 466 10.54 -21.13 15.57
N ALA A 467 9.54 -20.25 15.40
CA ALA A 467 9.10 -19.21 16.32
C ALA A 467 10.17 -18.59 17.23
N THR A 468 10.65 -17.41 16.84
CA THR A 468 11.13 -16.44 17.82
C THR A 468 10.74 -15.03 17.40
N SER A 469 9.65 -14.57 18.03
CA SER A 469 9.30 -13.16 18.19
C SER A 469 10.53 -12.39 18.73
N ARG A 470 11.17 -11.57 17.90
CA ARG A 470 12.06 -10.51 18.38
C ARG A 470 11.22 -9.24 18.57
N GLY A 471 10.97 -8.92 19.83
CA GLY A 471 10.19 -7.77 20.25
C GLY A 471 10.79 -6.46 19.76
N ILE A 472 9.97 -5.65 19.11
CA ILE A 472 10.23 -4.24 18.88
C ILE A 472 9.85 -3.51 20.18
N VAL A 473 10.82 -2.85 20.78
CA VAL A 473 10.64 -2.02 21.98
C VAL A 473 9.75 -0.83 21.62
N MET A 474 8.54 -0.79 22.20
CA MET A 474 7.72 0.42 22.19
C MET A 474 8.39 1.46 23.08
N VAL A 475 8.92 2.53 22.48
CA VAL A 475 9.34 3.73 23.21
C VAL A 475 8.08 4.53 23.51
N THR A 476 7.59 4.40 24.75
CA THR A 476 6.61 5.33 25.32
C THR A 476 7.35 6.61 25.72
N ASN A 477 7.13 7.71 25.00
CA ASN A 477 7.53 9.03 25.48
C ASN A 477 6.46 9.55 26.45
N ASP A 478 6.77 9.42 27.74
CA ASP A 478 6.10 10.16 28.81
C ASP A 478 6.40 11.66 28.67
N PHE A 479 5.37 12.45 28.39
CA PHE A 479 5.41 13.89 28.61
C PHE A 479 4.75 14.20 29.96
N SER A 480 5.57 14.35 30.99
CA SER A 480 5.20 15.05 32.21
C SER A 480 6.27 16.10 32.55
N GLN A 481 6.00 17.34 32.14
CA GLN A 481 6.10 18.62 32.87
C GLN A 481 6.01 19.80 31.90
#